data_AF-A0A0H4WRC6-F1
#
_entry.id   AF-A0A0H4WRC6-F1
#
_cell.length_a   1.000
_cell.length_b   1.000
_cell.length_c   1.000
_cell.angle_alpha   90.00
_cell.angle_beta   90.00
_cell.angle_gamma   90.00
#
_symmetry.space_group_name_H-M   'P 1'
#
loop_
_entity.id
_entity.type
_entity.pdbx_description
1 polymer ?
#
loop_
_entity_poly.entity_id
_entity_poly.type
_entity_poly.pdbx_seq_one_letter_code
_entity_poly.pdbx_strand_id
1 'polypeptide(L)'
;MMKRKWLALLFIGAVWASQAWANDFRAGQFVNGLKQYTVDAYPATLRFTLTATNIDPALPSELYAAVDPLLQSCTLAPQPPLVVPPGGQVTYQCEVQVQSYGNCLSLGEHDSNPATPNNEVTFTSTFSVIWAAGASHAGTNVLCLPQPALFCDDTVYLSSAATSPEGRPTEPTRLSIFDPATGALTPRGEASLPYDALAFNHFDNALYAIAADGVSPPRFIRVGPDGAASVIAPLDTAAPRTSLWTAGTFLKDGTYVGFEHGSQRLIRVDPSTGQTLSEQQVSAPFDLRMTDFAVSPRDGLLYAFNNATQRLTRLDPLTGVATDFAAPARIDGKAPANPVMSAAVFTRDGELFLYGAKGPDDARSSGFHAVDVTTGDLTTLSQKPVPPFGDGAMCAFYLWGAPRPQPATRDRGFFGSSESALLECLFHGPVSLGALGEVSTLPGALGVLWANPAIASNHARRTPEESMKVRTAREALTAVCNERFFGTPAPDLSALEDPASLDLARMEALRQELERHNHSGRRTAIPLRKRIFAVDPLRAMERAEEPRF
;
A
#
# COMPACT_ATOMS: atom_id res chain seq x y z
N MET A 1 -18.30 -47.56 -23.28
CA MET A 1 -18.60 -46.91 -21.99
C MET A 1 -17.33 -46.19 -21.53
N MET A 2 -17.20 -44.87 -21.37
CA MET A 2 -18.05 -43.69 -21.54
C MET A 2 -17.08 -42.60 -22.04
N LYS A 3 -17.25 -42.12 -23.28
CA LYS A 3 -16.41 -41.05 -23.87
C LYS A 3 -16.91 -39.69 -23.35
N ARG A 4 -16.12 -38.99 -22.54
CA ARG A 4 -16.38 -37.59 -22.18
C ARG A 4 -15.88 -36.68 -23.30
N LYS A 5 -16.83 -36.06 -24.01
CA LYS A 5 -16.59 -35.00 -24.98
C LYS A 5 -16.21 -33.73 -24.22
N TRP A 6 -15.03 -33.20 -24.48
CA TRP A 6 -14.66 -31.84 -24.12
C TRP A 6 -15.38 -30.88 -25.06
N LEU A 7 -16.33 -30.11 -24.53
CA LEU A 7 -16.84 -28.92 -25.20
C LEU A 7 -15.87 -27.77 -24.88
N ALA A 8 -15.14 -27.34 -25.89
CA ALA A 8 -14.45 -26.06 -25.88
C ALA A 8 -15.51 -24.95 -25.82
N LEU A 9 -15.54 -24.20 -24.73
CA LEU A 9 -16.21 -22.90 -24.66
C LEU A 9 -15.34 -21.91 -25.45
N LEU A 10 -15.65 -21.82 -26.74
CA LEU A 10 -15.24 -20.71 -27.58
C LEU A 10 -15.84 -19.42 -27.00
N PHE A 11 -14.98 -18.45 -26.69
CA PHE A 11 -15.35 -17.04 -26.63
C PHE A 11 -15.89 -16.65 -28.01
N ILE A 12 -17.20 -16.74 -28.16
CA ILE A 12 -17.91 -16.14 -29.28
C ILE A 12 -18.03 -14.65 -28.93
N GLY A 13 -16.98 -13.89 -29.23
CA GLY A 13 -17.13 -12.53 -29.72
C GLY A 13 -17.83 -12.64 -31.08
N ALA A 14 -19.14 -12.83 -31.04
CA ALA A 14 -20.00 -12.82 -32.21
C ALA A 14 -20.04 -11.38 -32.74
N VAL A 15 -19.02 -11.01 -33.51
CA VAL A 15 -19.19 -10.03 -34.59
C VAL A 15 -19.96 -10.77 -35.69
N TRP A 16 -21.25 -11.02 -35.44
CA TRP A 16 -22.17 -11.15 -36.56
C TRP A 16 -22.30 -9.74 -37.09
N ALA A 17 -21.71 -9.48 -38.26
CA ALA A 17 -22.21 -8.45 -39.13
C ALA A 17 -23.60 -8.91 -39.60
N SER A 18 -24.60 -8.83 -38.71
CA SER A 18 -25.98 -8.64 -39.14
C SER A 18 -25.95 -7.41 -40.03
N GLN A 19 -26.59 -7.50 -41.21
CA GLN A 19 -26.84 -6.31 -41.99
C GLN A 19 -27.38 -5.26 -41.02
N ALA A 20 -26.70 -4.12 -40.87
CA ALA A 20 -27.17 -3.04 -40.03
C ALA A 20 -28.50 -2.60 -40.65
N TRP A 21 -29.61 -3.02 -40.03
CA TRP A 21 -30.91 -2.48 -40.39
C TRP A 21 -30.87 -1.02 -39.97
N ALA A 22 -31.35 -0.13 -40.83
CA ALA A 22 -31.46 1.28 -40.49
C ALA A 22 -32.18 1.42 -39.13
N ASN A 23 -31.58 2.17 -38.20
CA ASN A 23 -31.95 2.37 -36.79
C ASN A 23 -31.36 1.45 -35.70
N ASP A 24 -30.07 1.10 -35.72
CA ASP A 24 -29.44 0.41 -34.57
C ASP A 24 -28.80 1.40 -33.56
N PHE A 25 -28.85 1.04 -32.27
CA PHE A 25 -28.08 1.70 -31.21
C PHE A 25 -26.91 0.82 -30.74
N ARG A 26 -25.81 1.46 -30.35
CA ARG A 26 -24.71 0.84 -29.61
C ARG A 26 -24.70 1.33 -28.17
N ALA A 27 -24.81 0.40 -27.22
CA ALA A 27 -24.58 0.68 -25.81
C ALA A 27 -23.08 0.80 -25.49
N GLY A 28 -22.74 1.71 -24.58
CA GLY A 28 -21.43 1.82 -23.96
C GLY A 28 -21.59 2.06 -22.46
N GLN A 29 -20.64 1.55 -21.68
CA GLN A 29 -20.65 1.68 -20.24
C GLN A 29 -19.21 1.62 -19.71
N PHE A 30 -18.89 2.51 -18.78
CA PHE A 30 -17.62 2.56 -18.06
C PHE A 30 -17.88 2.89 -16.60
N VAL A 31 -17.01 2.44 -15.71
CA VAL A 31 -16.98 2.84 -14.31
C VAL A 31 -15.64 3.52 -14.02
N ASN A 32 -15.66 4.75 -13.52
CA ASN A 32 -14.48 5.59 -13.33
C ASN A 32 -13.59 5.69 -14.60
N GLY A 33 -14.22 5.65 -15.78
CA GLY A 33 -13.54 5.70 -17.08
C GLY A 33 -12.94 4.37 -17.58
N LEU A 34 -13.13 3.27 -16.85
CA LEU A 34 -12.57 1.95 -17.19
C LEU A 34 -13.68 0.91 -17.43
N LYS A 35 -13.34 -0.14 -18.18
CA LYS A 35 -14.22 -1.32 -18.40
C LYS A 35 -14.17 -2.34 -17.26
N GLN A 36 -13.13 -2.27 -16.45
CA GLN A 36 -12.97 -3.02 -15.21
C GLN A 36 -12.35 -2.08 -14.18
N TYR A 37 -12.95 -1.97 -13.00
CA TYR A 37 -12.46 -1.13 -11.92
C TYR A 37 -12.36 -1.93 -10.63
N THR A 38 -11.23 -1.80 -9.95
CA THR A 38 -10.99 -2.45 -8.67
C THR A 38 -11.27 -1.44 -7.55
N VAL A 39 -12.19 -1.78 -6.66
CA VAL A 39 -12.41 -1.03 -5.42
C VAL A 39 -11.55 -1.65 -4.35
N ASP A 40 -10.50 -0.94 -3.96
CA ASP A 40 -9.48 -1.47 -3.07
C ASP A 40 -9.15 -0.52 -1.89
N ALA A 41 -9.99 0.50 -1.75
CA ALA A 41 -10.07 1.45 -0.65
C ALA A 41 -11.53 1.87 -0.46
N TYR A 42 -11.92 2.15 0.79
CA TYR A 42 -13.26 2.60 1.16
C TYR A 42 -13.16 3.80 2.12
N PRO A 43 -14.09 4.77 2.07
CA PRO A 43 -15.19 4.87 1.10
C PRO A 43 -14.70 5.19 -0.32
N ALA A 44 -15.47 4.78 -1.33
CA ALA A 44 -15.17 5.09 -2.73
C ALA A 44 -16.42 5.51 -3.49
N THR A 45 -16.24 6.39 -4.48
CA THR A 45 -17.29 6.78 -5.43
C THR A 45 -17.13 6.00 -6.72
N LEU A 46 -18.14 5.24 -7.11
CA LEU A 46 -18.23 4.58 -8.42
C LEU A 46 -19.03 5.48 -9.37
N ARG A 47 -18.34 6.13 -10.31
CA ARG A 47 -18.93 6.97 -11.35
C ARG A 47 -19.14 6.15 -12.61
N PHE A 48 -20.38 5.72 -12.83
CA PHE A 48 -20.80 5.04 -14.05
C PHE A 48 -21.10 6.07 -15.15
N THR A 49 -20.48 5.88 -16.31
CA THR A 49 -20.76 6.63 -17.54
C THR A 49 -21.40 5.68 -18.54
N LEU A 50 -22.65 5.94 -18.89
CA LEU A 50 -23.44 5.12 -19.83
C LEU A 50 -23.65 5.91 -21.11
N THR A 51 -23.53 5.28 -22.27
CA THR A 51 -23.70 5.94 -23.57
C THR A 51 -24.60 5.14 -24.49
N ALA A 52 -25.57 5.79 -25.11
CA ALA A 52 -26.35 5.25 -26.22
C ALA A 52 -25.97 6.00 -27.50
N THR A 53 -25.28 5.34 -28.43
CA THR A 53 -24.85 5.93 -29.70
C THR A 53 -25.76 5.44 -30.82
N ASN A 54 -26.38 6.35 -31.55
CA ASN A 54 -27.04 6.02 -32.81
C ASN A 54 -25.97 5.68 -33.84
N ILE A 55 -25.95 4.43 -34.34
CA ILE A 55 -24.97 3.99 -35.34
C ILE A 55 -25.50 4.10 -36.77
N ASP A 56 -26.75 4.53 -36.97
CA ASP A 56 -27.29 4.84 -38.28
C ASP A 56 -26.62 6.12 -38.83
N PRO A 57 -26.01 6.05 -40.03
CA PRO A 57 -25.31 7.19 -40.61
C PRO A 57 -26.24 8.23 -41.25
N ALA A 58 -27.51 7.91 -41.49
CA ALA A 58 -28.41 8.72 -42.31
C ALA A 58 -29.71 9.12 -41.62
N LEU A 59 -30.23 8.31 -40.69
CA LEU A 59 -31.55 8.52 -40.08
C LEU A 59 -31.48 8.72 -38.57
N PRO A 60 -32.32 9.61 -38.01
CA PRO A 60 -32.48 9.69 -36.57
C PRO A 60 -33.15 8.41 -36.06
N SER A 61 -32.81 7.99 -34.84
CA SER A 61 -33.36 6.79 -34.22
C SER A 61 -34.00 7.13 -32.88
N GLU A 62 -35.11 6.48 -32.57
CA GLU A 62 -35.83 6.68 -31.32
C GLU A 62 -35.35 5.65 -30.28
N LEU A 63 -34.73 6.14 -29.22
CA LEU A 63 -34.35 5.35 -28.05
C LEU A 63 -35.58 5.21 -27.16
N TYR A 64 -36.11 4.00 -27.01
CA TYR A 64 -37.31 3.75 -26.20
C TYR A 64 -37.02 3.55 -24.72
N ALA A 65 -35.93 2.86 -24.40
CA ALA A 65 -35.52 2.64 -23.02
C ALA A 65 -34.01 2.60 -22.88
N ALA A 66 -33.53 3.08 -21.74
CA ALA A 66 -32.16 2.96 -21.27
C ALA A 66 -32.24 2.49 -19.83
N VAL A 67 -31.74 1.28 -19.55
CA VAL A 67 -31.94 0.61 -18.26
C VAL A 67 -30.62 0.00 -17.81
N ASP A 68 -30.24 0.25 -16.56
CA ASP A 68 -29.23 -0.52 -15.85
C ASP A 68 -29.84 -0.99 -14.52
N PRO A 69 -30.08 -2.29 -14.33
CA PRO A 69 -30.70 -2.83 -13.11
C PRO A 69 -29.93 -2.52 -11.82
N LEU A 70 -28.61 -2.34 -11.91
CA LEU A 70 -27.76 -2.01 -10.76
C LEU A 70 -27.93 -0.55 -10.33
N LEU A 71 -28.27 0.32 -11.28
CA LEU A 71 -28.29 1.78 -11.11
C LEU A 71 -29.71 2.35 -11.04
N GLN A 72 -30.68 1.56 -10.55
CA GLN A 72 -32.09 1.99 -10.43
C GLN A 72 -32.29 3.22 -9.55
N SER A 73 -31.37 3.48 -8.61
CA SER A 73 -31.39 4.68 -7.77
C SER A 73 -31.00 5.96 -8.53
N CYS A 74 -30.47 5.84 -9.75
CA CYS A 74 -30.03 6.97 -10.55
C CYS A 74 -31.09 7.40 -11.56
N THR A 75 -31.39 8.70 -11.57
CA THR A 75 -32.26 9.29 -12.60
C THR A 75 -31.46 9.51 -13.88
N LEU A 76 -31.72 8.71 -14.91
CA LEU A 76 -31.13 8.89 -16.23
C LEU A 76 -31.77 10.11 -16.93
N ALA A 77 -31.00 11.17 -17.15
CA ALA A 77 -31.43 12.36 -17.87
C ALA A 77 -30.57 12.55 -19.13
N PRO A 78 -31.15 12.79 -20.32
CA PRO A 78 -32.60 12.88 -20.62
C PRO A 78 -33.33 11.52 -20.59
N GLN A 79 -34.58 11.49 -20.10
CA GLN A 79 -35.37 10.26 -19.99
C GLN A 79 -35.90 9.81 -21.37
N PRO A 80 -35.74 8.53 -21.76
CA PRO A 80 -36.44 7.93 -22.89
C PRO A 80 -37.98 7.91 -22.70
N PRO A 81 -38.79 7.92 -23.78
CA PRO A 81 -38.38 7.86 -25.18
C PRO A 81 -37.79 9.18 -25.69
N LEU A 82 -36.75 9.10 -26.52
CA LEU A 82 -36.09 10.28 -27.10
C LEU A 82 -35.51 10.00 -28.48
N VAL A 83 -35.47 11.02 -29.34
CA VAL A 83 -34.91 10.93 -30.70
C VAL A 83 -33.43 11.33 -30.70
N VAL A 84 -32.56 10.44 -31.17
CA VAL A 84 -31.11 10.67 -31.30
C VAL A 84 -30.76 10.88 -32.78
N PRO A 85 -30.13 12.00 -33.15
CA PRO A 85 -29.79 12.29 -34.55
C PRO A 85 -28.79 11.27 -35.12
N PRO A 86 -28.63 11.18 -36.45
CA PRO A 86 -27.65 10.30 -37.09
C PRO A 86 -26.23 10.55 -36.52
N GLY A 87 -25.55 9.48 -36.10
CA GLY A 87 -24.23 9.56 -35.44
C GLY A 87 -24.21 10.24 -34.07
N GLY A 88 -25.37 10.66 -33.54
CA GLY A 88 -25.51 11.28 -32.23
C GLY A 88 -25.31 10.30 -31.07
N GLN A 89 -25.08 10.84 -29.89
CA GLN A 89 -25.00 10.04 -28.67
C GLN A 89 -25.71 10.72 -27.50
N VAL A 90 -26.30 9.92 -26.62
CA VAL A 90 -26.80 10.35 -25.31
C VAL A 90 -25.90 9.75 -24.25
N THR A 91 -25.45 10.57 -23.30
CA THR A 91 -24.60 10.16 -22.19
C THR A 91 -25.34 10.34 -20.87
N TYR A 92 -25.29 9.33 -20.03
CA TYR A 92 -25.81 9.33 -18.68
C TYR A 92 -24.67 9.20 -17.68
N GLN A 93 -24.81 9.84 -16.53
CA GLN A 93 -23.88 9.72 -15.41
C GLN A 93 -24.63 9.31 -14.15
N CYS A 94 -24.05 8.38 -13.42
CA CYS A 94 -24.57 7.90 -12.14
C CYS A 94 -23.40 7.70 -11.18
N GLU A 95 -23.52 8.23 -9.97
CA GLU A 95 -22.52 8.04 -8.92
C GLU A 95 -23.11 7.20 -7.80
N VAL A 96 -22.41 6.12 -7.44
CA VAL A 96 -22.77 5.26 -6.31
C VAL A 96 -21.66 5.35 -5.28
N GLN A 97 -21.99 5.73 -4.05
CA GLN A 97 -21.07 5.74 -2.93
C GLN A 97 -21.00 4.33 -2.32
N VAL A 98 -19.81 3.75 -2.26
CA VAL A 98 -19.55 2.49 -1.54
C VAL A 98 -18.76 2.78 -0.27
N GLN A 99 -19.39 2.62 0.89
CA GLN A 99 -18.81 3.02 2.18
C GLN A 99 -17.86 1.97 2.78
N SER A 100 -18.01 0.71 2.37
CA SER A 100 -17.25 -0.41 2.91
C SER A 100 -17.20 -1.57 1.90
N TYR A 101 -16.32 -2.54 2.16
CA TYR A 101 -16.29 -3.78 1.39
C TYR A 101 -17.65 -4.49 1.38
N GLY A 102 -18.30 -4.60 2.54
CA GLY A 102 -19.65 -5.19 2.64
C GLY A 102 -20.68 -4.45 1.79
N ASN A 103 -20.65 -3.11 1.80
CA ASN A 103 -21.55 -2.31 0.96
C ASN A 103 -21.28 -2.48 -0.55
N CYS A 104 -20.02 -2.67 -0.94
CA CYS A 104 -19.63 -3.01 -2.31
C CYS A 104 -20.12 -4.40 -2.73
N LEU A 105 -20.06 -5.40 -1.83
CA LEU A 105 -20.63 -6.72 -2.07
C LEU A 105 -22.15 -6.66 -2.21
N SER A 106 -22.85 -5.97 -1.30
CA SER A 106 -24.32 -5.82 -1.36
C SER A 106 -24.78 -5.10 -2.62
N LEU A 107 -24.00 -4.13 -3.13
CA LEU A 107 -24.26 -3.54 -4.45
C LEU A 107 -24.26 -4.64 -5.53
N GLY A 108 -23.28 -5.54 -5.50
CA GLY A 108 -23.18 -6.66 -6.43
C GLY A 108 -24.27 -7.73 -6.31
N GLU A 109 -25.00 -7.82 -5.19
CA GLU A 109 -26.15 -8.75 -5.06
C GLU A 109 -27.30 -8.38 -6.01
N HIS A 110 -27.33 -7.14 -6.51
CA HIS A 110 -28.28 -6.67 -7.51
C HIS A 110 -27.79 -6.88 -8.96
N ASP A 111 -26.65 -7.55 -9.15
CA ASP A 111 -26.13 -7.91 -10.46
C ASP A 111 -27.09 -8.88 -11.18
N SER A 112 -27.26 -8.66 -12.48
CA SER A 112 -28.09 -9.50 -13.35
C SER A 112 -27.28 -10.62 -14.03
N ASN A 113 -25.96 -10.61 -13.92
CA ASN A 113 -25.08 -11.62 -14.49
C ASN A 113 -24.89 -12.81 -13.53
N PRO A 114 -25.38 -14.03 -13.87
CA PRO A 114 -25.26 -15.20 -13.00
C PRO A 114 -23.84 -15.77 -12.89
N ALA A 115 -22.88 -15.26 -13.67
CA ALA A 115 -21.46 -15.68 -13.63
C ALA A 115 -20.61 -14.90 -12.62
N THR A 116 -21.22 -13.95 -11.90
CA THR A 116 -20.60 -13.12 -10.86
C THR A 116 -21.40 -13.21 -9.55
N PRO A 117 -20.75 -13.17 -8.37
CA PRO A 117 -19.30 -12.99 -8.15
C PRO A 117 -18.46 -14.22 -8.52
N ASN A 118 -17.22 -13.98 -8.96
CA ASN A 118 -16.16 -14.99 -9.10
C ASN A 118 -14.81 -14.42 -8.62
N ASN A 119 -13.71 -15.14 -8.85
CA ASN A 119 -12.37 -14.75 -8.38
C ASN A 119 -11.77 -13.51 -9.07
N GLU A 120 -12.34 -13.04 -10.19
CA GLU A 120 -11.81 -11.92 -10.98
C GLU A 120 -12.74 -10.69 -10.96
N VAL A 121 -14.03 -10.88 -10.66
CA VAL A 121 -15.06 -9.84 -10.70
C VAL A 121 -16.08 -10.09 -9.58
N THR A 122 -16.41 -9.04 -8.83
CA THR A 122 -17.49 -9.09 -7.83
C THR A 122 -18.85 -8.95 -8.49
N PHE A 123 -19.01 -7.97 -9.38
CA PHE A 123 -20.24 -7.80 -10.15
C PHE A 123 -20.02 -7.16 -11.53
N THR A 124 -20.96 -7.40 -12.44
CA THR A 124 -21.01 -6.87 -13.81
C THR A 124 -22.21 -5.92 -13.96
N SER A 125 -22.00 -4.61 -13.92
CA SER A 125 -23.09 -3.68 -14.28
C SER A 125 -23.38 -3.82 -15.77
N THR A 126 -24.64 -4.05 -16.13
CA THR A 126 -25.07 -4.25 -17.51
C THR A 126 -26.06 -3.16 -17.91
N PHE A 127 -25.63 -2.28 -18.81
CA PHE A 127 -26.46 -1.25 -19.40
C PHE A 127 -27.12 -1.75 -20.68
N SER A 128 -28.44 -1.62 -20.74
CA SER A 128 -29.27 -2.03 -21.88
C SER A 128 -29.95 -0.83 -22.51
N VAL A 129 -29.86 -0.71 -23.83
CA VAL A 129 -30.60 0.27 -24.64
C VAL A 129 -31.56 -0.47 -25.56
N ILE A 130 -32.80 0.00 -25.66
CA ILE A 130 -33.89 -0.64 -26.40
C ILE A 130 -34.51 0.36 -27.38
N TRP A 131 -34.78 -0.09 -28.59
CA TRP A 131 -35.46 0.67 -29.65
C TRP A 131 -36.45 -0.25 -30.40
N ALA A 132 -37.13 0.27 -31.42
CA ALA A 132 -38.21 -0.44 -32.11
C ALA A 132 -37.84 -1.81 -32.68
N ALA A 133 -36.60 -1.94 -33.17
CA ALA A 133 -36.16 -3.11 -33.92
C ALA A 133 -35.23 -4.03 -33.12
N GLY A 134 -34.80 -3.63 -31.91
CA GLY A 134 -33.81 -4.41 -31.17
C GLY A 134 -33.39 -3.83 -29.82
N ALA A 135 -32.36 -4.45 -29.26
CA ALA A 135 -31.70 -4.04 -28.03
C ALA A 135 -30.17 -4.24 -28.14
N SER A 136 -29.42 -3.41 -27.42
CA SER A 136 -27.96 -3.48 -27.31
C SER A 136 -27.56 -3.42 -25.85
N HIS A 137 -26.52 -4.17 -25.50
CA HIS A 137 -26.04 -4.29 -24.12
C HIS A 137 -24.56 -3.94 -24.03
N ALA A 138 -24.16 -3.28 -22.96
CA ALA A 138 -22.76 -3.07 -22.60
C ALA A 138 -22.57 -3.41 -21.14
N GLY A 139 -21.48 -4.11 -20.82
CA GLY A 139 -21.08 -4.41 -19.45
C GLY A 139 -19.88 -3.57 -19.00
N THR A 140 -19.76 -3.38 -17.69
CA THR A 140 -18.52 -3.02 -17.00
C THR A 140 -18.36 -3.84 -15.72
N ASN A 141 -17.13 -4.22 -15.42
CA ASN A 141 -16.81 -5.09 -14.29
C ASN A 141 -16.35 -4.26 -13.08
N VAL A 142 -16.78 -4.66 -11.89
CA VAL A 142 -16.26 -4.13 -10.63
C VAL A 142 -15.73 -5.28 -9.77
N LEU A 143 -14.48 -5.17 -9.33
CA LEU A 143 -13.86 -6.07 -8.37
C LEU A 143 -13.74 -5.34 -7.03
N CYS A 144 -14.63 -5.68 -6.09
CA CYS A 144 -14.51 -5.26 -4.71
C CYS A 144 -13.46 -6.16 -4.04
N LEU A 145 -12.36 -5.58 -3.61
CA LEU A 145 -11.39 -6.29 -2.77
C LEU A 145 -11.72 -6.00 -1.31
N PRO A 146 -11.70 -7.01 -0.41
CA PRO A 146 -11.66 -6.72 1.00
C PRO A 146 -10.49 -5.77 1.23
N GLN A 147 -10.76 -4.64 1.88
CA GLN A 147 -9.71 -3.74 2.31
C GLN A 147 -8.71 -4.63 3.08
N PRO A 148 -7.43 -4.68 2.68
CA PRO A 148 -6.51 -5.54 3.38
C PRO A 148 -6.55 -5.19 4.86
N ALA A 149 -6.74 -6.23 5.69
CA ALA A 149 -6.09 -6.23 7.00
C ALA A 149 -4.64 -5.85 6.74
N LEU A 150 -4.12 -4.91 7.53
CA LEU A 150 -2.81 -4.30 7.33
C LEU A 150 -1.77 -5.38 7.06
N PHE A 151 -0.89 -5.18 6.09
CA PHE A 151 0.07 -6.24 5.80
C PHE A 151 1.14 -6.30 6.88
N CYS A 152 1.46 -7.52 7.32
CA CYS A 152 2.65 -7.76 8.13
C CYS A 152 3.89 -7.67 7.22
N ASP A 153 4.32 -6.44 6.94
CA ASP A 153 5.54 -6.11 6.22
C ASP A 153 6.29 -4.97 6.94
N ASP A 154 7.29 -4.38 6.26
CA ASP A 154 8.10 -3.29 6.81
C ASP A 154 7.40 -1.91 6.73
N THR A 155 6.06 -1.87 6.64
CA THR A 155 5.30 -0.62 6.70
C THR A 155 5.37 -0.03 8.10
N VAL A 156 5.89 1.20 8.21
CA VAL A 156 5.91 1.96 9.45
C VAL A 156 4.60 2.76 9.56
N TYR A 157 3.77 2.37 10.53
CA TYR A 157 2.58 3.12 10.91
C TYR A 157 2.96 4.10 12.02
N LEU A 158 2.54 5.36 11.88
CA LEU A 158 2.70 6.37 12.91
C LEU A 158 1.32 6.89 13.34
N SER A 159 1.06 6.87 14.66
CA SER A 159 0.01 7.68 15.25
C SER A 159 0.52 9.11 15.45
N SER A 160 -0.36 10.11 15.44
CA SER A 160 0.00 11.45 15.89
C SER A 160 -1.23 12.21 16.38
N ALA A 161 -1.09 12.96 17.46
CA ALA A 161 -2.14 13.79 18.04
C ALA A 161 -1.55 15.09 18.57
N ALA A 162 -2.39 16.12 18.75
CA ALA A 162 -2.00 17.25 19.57
C ALA A 162 -1.93 16.82 21.03
N THR A 163 -1.02 17.42 21.81
CA THR A 163 -0.80 17.06 23.21
C THR A 163 -1.04 18.19 24.18
N SER A 164 -1.50 17.84 25.38
CA SER A 164 -1.46 18.72 26.55
C SER A 164 -0.01 19.00 27.00
N PRO A 165 0.23 19.99 27.88
CA PRO A 165 1.55 20.21 28.48
C PRO A 165 2.11 18.99 29.23
N GLU A 166 1.24 18.12 29.73
CA GLU A 166 1.59 16.86 30.39
C GLU A 166 1.85 15.70 29.40
N GLY A 167 1.80 15.97 28.09
CA GLY A 167 2.06 14.99 27.03
C GLY A 167 0.87 14.11 26.65
N ARG A 168 -0.34 14.39 27.15
CA ARG A 168 -1.52 13.56 26.83
C ARG A 168 -2.11 13.94 25.47
N PRO A 169 -2.56 12.98 24.65
CA PRO A 169 -3.35 13.28 23.45
C PRO A 169 -4.64 14.02 23.81
N THR A 170 -4.87 15.21 23.23
CA THR A 170 -6.06 16.05 23.49
C THR A 170 -7.02 16.15 22.30
N GLU A 171 -6.58 15.72 21.13
CA GLU A 171 -7.32 15.82 19.87
C GLU A 171 -7.44 14.43 19.21
N PRO A 172 -8.34 14.25 18.23
CA PRO A 172 -8.38 13.06 17.39
C PRO A 172 -6.99 12.60 16.94
N THR A 173 -6.67 11.32 17.14
CA THR A 173 -5.38 10.77 16.73
C THR A 173 -5.43 10.41 15.24
N ARG A 174 -4.45 10.93 14.48
CA ARG A 174 -4.26 10.62 13.06
C ARG A 174 -3.38 9.39 12.89
N LEU A 175 -3.79 8.47 12.02
CA LEU A 175 -2.94 7.38 11.55
C LEU A 175 -2.32 7.75 10.21
N SER A 176 -1.01 7.57 10.08
CA SER A 176 -0.27 7.78 8.82
C SER A 176 0.65 6.60 8.52
N ILE A 177 0.93 6.38 7.24
CA ILE A 177 2.06 5.54 6.81
C ILE A 177 3.26 6.45 6.61
N PHE A 178 4.37 6.12 7.26
CA PHE A 178 5.64 6.81 7.07
C PHE A 178 6.42 6.20 5.92
N ASP A 179 6.75 7.03 4.94
CA ASP A 179 7.70 6.68 3.90
C ASP A 179 9.12 7.08 4.37
N PRO A 180 9.97 6.12 4.74
CA PRO A 180 11.31 6.39 5.23
C PRO A 180 12.21 7.00 4.15
N ALA A 181 11.86 6.84 2.87
CA ALA A 181 12.62 7.39 1.77
C ALA A 181 12.42 8.89 1.64
N THR A 182 11.18 9.29 1.42
CA THR A 182 10.84 10.69 1.24
C THR A 182 10.73 11.44 2.58
N GLY A 183 10.61 10.72 3.69
CA GLY A 183 10.18 11.23 4.99
C GLY A 183 8.74 11.69 5.01
N ALA A 184 7.94 11.33 3.99
CA ALA A 184 6.55 11.75 3.87
C ALA A 184 5.64 10.93 4.79
N LEU A 185 4.61 11.59 5.33
CA LEU A 185 3.51 10.95 6.03
C LEU A 185 2.31 10.92 5.11
N THR A 186 1.85 9.72 4.75
CA THR A 186 0.62 9.54 3.97
C THR A 186 -0.53 9.28 4.94
N PRO A 187 -1.50 10.21 5.09
CA PRO A 187 -2.62 10.01 6.00
C PRO A 187 -3.45 8.79 5.61
N ARG A 188 -3.89 8.03 6.60
CA ARG A 188 -4.82 6.90 6.45
C ARG A 188 -6.23 7.24 6.93
N GLY A 189 -6.29 8.05 7.99
CA GLY A 189 -7.50 8.66 8.53
C GLY A 189 -7.30 9.03 9.99
N GLU A 190 -8.39 9.31 10.68
CA GLU A 190 -8.38 9.85 12.04
C GLU A 190 -9.37 9.09 12.92
N ALA A 191 -8.99 8.82 14.16
CA ALA A 191 -9.88 8.29 15.18
C ALA A 191 -10.47 9.43 16.00
N SER A 192 -11.79 9.40 16.24
CA SER A 192 -12.45 10.33 17.15
C SER A 192 -11.98 10.21 18.60
N LEU A 193 -11.37 9.07 18.97
CA LEU A 193 -10.80 8.83 20.28
C LEU A 193 -9.31 9.21 20.28
N PRO A 194 -8.86 10.11 21.18
CA PRO A 194 -7.45 10.33 21.41
C PRO A 194 -6.83 9.04 21.97
N TYR A 195 -5.77 8.56 21.31
CA TYR A 195 -5.03 7.36 21.69
C TYR A 195 -3.52 7.52 21.47
N ASP A 196 -2.79 6.66 22.16
CA ASP A 196 -1.36 6.44 22.00
C ASP A 196 -1.03 4.94 22.18
N ALA A 197 0.22 4.57 22.40
CA ALA A 197 0.67 3.19 22.60
C ALA A 197 0.33 2.29 21.41
N LEU A 198 0.56 2.77 20.18
CA LEU A 198 0.17 2.07 18.95
C LEU A 198 1.04 0.83 18.71
N ALA A 199 0.42 -0.31 18.40
CA ALA A 199 1.11 -1.57 18.12
C ALA A 199 0.47 -2.34 16.97
N PHE A 200 1.27 -3.08 16.21
CA PHE A 200 0.81 -3.96 15.14
C PHE A 200 0.73 -5.41 15.63
N ASN A 201 -0.43 -6.05 15.48
CA ASN A 201 -0.62 -7.46 15.80
C ASN A 201 -0.40 -8.35 14.58
N HIS A 202 0.64 -9.18 14.62
CA HIS A 202 0.98 -10.11 13.54
C HIS A 202 0.03 -11.30 13.42
N PHE A 203 -0.87 -11.53 14.39
CA PHE A 203 -1.85 -12.62 14.32
C PHE A 203 -3.05 -12.30 13.44
N ASP A 204 -3.57 -11.08 13.53
CA ASP A 204 -4.81 -10.68 12.85
C ASP A 204 -4.62 -9.47 11.91
N ASN A 205 -3.38 -9.00 11.75
CA ASN A 205 -3.03 -7.94 10.80
C ASN A 205 -3.80 -6.63 11.10
N ALA A 206 -3.93 -6.30 12.39
CA ALA A 206 -4.58 -5.08 12.85
C ALA A 206 -3.69 -4.27 13.80
N LEU A 207 -4.00 -2.98 13.91
CA LEU A 207 -3.38 -2.11 14.89
C LEU A 207 -4.20 -2.07 16.17
N TYR A 208 -3.52 -1.90 17.29
CA TYR A 208 -4.11 -1.75 18.61
C TYR A 208 -3.43 -0.62 19.35
N ALA A 209 -4.15 -0.01 20.27
CA ALA A 209 -3.67 1.16 21.00
C ALA A 209 -4.38 1.26 22.36
N ILE A 210 -3.97 2.25 23.16
CA ILE A 210 -4.65 2.63 24.39
C ILE A 210 -5.19 4.04 24.24
N ALA A 211 -6.52 4.17 24.31
CA ALA A 211 -7.19 5.45 24.39
C ALA A 211 -7.27 5.93 25.84
N ALA A 212 -6.72 7.10 26.12
CA ALA A 212 -6.77 7.74 27.43
C ALA A 212 -7.00 9.25 27.28
N ASP A 213 -8.08 9.75 27.88
CA ASP A 213 -8.46 11.18 27.91
C ASP A 213 -8.08 11.86 29.25
N GLY A 214 -7.52 11.09 30.19
CA GLY A 214 -7.18 11.53 31.54
C GLY A 214 -8.37 11.68 32.50
N VAL A 215 -9.60 11.39 32.06
CA VAL A 215 -10.84 11.53 32.83
C VAL A 215 -11.53 10.18 33.02
N SER A 216 -11.73 9.48 31.91
CA SER A 216 -12.30 8.15 31.83
C SER A 216 -11.24 7.09 32.15
N PRO A 217 -11.64 5.88 32.58
CA PRO A 217 -10.72 4.74 32.58
C PRO A 217 -10.09 4.56 31.19
N PRO A 218 -8.79 4.26 31.10
CA PRO A 218 -8.15 3.98 29.81
C PRO A 218 -8.85 2.80 29.13
N ARG A 219 -8.87 2.81 27.80
CA ARG A 219 -9.57 1.79 26.99
C ARG A 219 -8.59 1.15 26.04
N PHE A 220 -8.63 -0.16 25.96
CA PHE A 220 -7.95 -0.91 24.92
C PHE A 220 -8.78 -0.85 23.64
N ILE A 221 -8.16 -0.42 22.54
CA ILE A 221 -8.86 -0.17 21.28
C ILE A 221 -8.20 -0.93 20.13
N ARG A 222 -8.99 -1.24 19.11
CA ARG A 222 -8.51 -1.67 17.80
C ARG A 222 -8.53 -0.47 16.86
N VAL A 223 -7.49 -0.30 16.06
CA VAL A 223 -7.37 0.74 15.04
C VAL A 223 -7.38 0.08 13.66
N GLY A 224 -8.34 0.50 12.82
CA GLY A 224 -8.52 0.02 11.46
C GLY A 224 -7.47 0.57 10.48
N PRO A 225 -7.40 -0.02 9.27
CA PRO A 225 -6.46 0.42 8.22
C PRO A 225 -6.75 1.82 7.63
N ASP A 226 -7.92 2.35 7.94
CA ASP A 226 -8.40 3.71 7.67
C ASP A 226 -8.22 4.65 8.88
N GLY A 227 -7.57 4.19 9.96
CA GLY A 227 -7.38 4.95 11.18
C GLY A 227 -8.59 5.01 12.10
N ALA A 228 -9.74 4.45 11.72
CA ALA A 228 -10.91 4.41 12.58
C ALA A 228 -10.66 3.52 13.82
N ALA A 229 -11.07 3.98 15.01
CA ALA A 229 -10.88 3.23 16.24
C ALA A 229 -12.19 2.64 16.78
N SER A 230 -12.13 1.42 17.30
CA SER A 230 -13.21 0.79 18.06
C SER A 230 -12.72 0.33 19.42
N VAL A 231 -13.58 0.53 20.44
CA VAL A 231 -13.28 0.10 21.81
C VAL A 231 -13.48 -1.40 21.91
N ILE A 232 -12.48 -2.11 22.44
CA ILE A 232 -12.58 -3.54 22.79
C ILE A 232 -13.10 -3.66 24.21
N ALA A 233 -12.38 -3.08 25.18
CA ALA A 233 -12.76 -3.06 26.58
C ALA A 233 -12.11 -1.89 27.33
N PRO A 234 -12.70 -1.43 28.45
CA PRO A 234 -11.96 -0.66 29.45
C PRO A 234 -10.78 -1.49 30.00
N LEU A 235 -9.64 -0.85 30.21
CA LEU A 235 -8.50 -1.47 30.86
C LEU A 235 -8.70 -1.45 32.38
N ASP A 236 -8.80 -2.63 32.98
CA ASP A 236 -8.82 -2.81 34.42
C ASP A 236 -7.37 -2.95 34.92
N THR A 237 -6.81 -1.87 35.44
CA THR A 237 -5.40 -1.81 35.84
C THR A 237 -5.23 -1.00 37.13
N ALA A 238 -4.11 -1.19 37.82
CA ALA A 238 -3.75 -0.36 38.96
C ALA A 238 -3.31 1.08 38.57
N ALA A 239 -3.15 1.36 37.28
CA ALA A 239 -2.76 2.68 36.80
C ALA A 239 -3.87 3.72 37.06
N PRO A 240 -3.54 4.92 37.56
CA PRO A 240 -4.50 6.01 37.68
C PRO A 240 -5.21 6.34 36.37
N ARG A 241 -6.43 6.89 36.40
CA ARG A 241 -7.13 7.34 35.17
C ARG A 241 -6.39 8.45 34.41
N THR A 242 -5.61 9.22 35.15
CA THR A 242 -4.76 10.31 34.65
C THR A 242 -3.42 9.81 34.09
N SER A 243 -3.22 8.50 34.02
CA SER A 243 -1.98 7.92 33.55
C SER A 243 -1.69 8.28 32.10
N LEU A 244 -0.42 8.49 31.82
CA LEU A 244 0.07 8.73 30.47
C LEU A 244 0.52 7.39 29.89
N TRP A 245 -0.06 7.00 28.77
CA TRP A 245 0.33 5.81 28.01
C TRP A 245 1.21 6.29 26.86
N THR A 246 2.38 5.68 26.71
CA THR A 246 3.42 6.22 25.81
C THR A 246 4.11 5.16 24.96
N ALA A 247 3.74 3.88 25.07
CA ALA A 247 4.37 2.86 24.23
C ALA A 247 3.48 1.63 24.18
N GLY A 248 3.45 0.97 23.03
CA GLY A 248 2.73 -0.27 22.83
C GLY A 248 3.48 -1.20 21.88
N THR A 249 3.44 -2.50 22.15
CA THR A 249 3.89 -3.51 21.18
C THR A 249 3.14 -4.81 21.38
N PHE A 250 3.16 -5.68 20.37
CA PHE A 250 2.81 -7.09 20.54
C PHE A 250 4.06 -7.90 20.86
N LEU A 251 3.94 -8.91 21.71
CA LEU A 251 4.97 -9.95 21.89
C LEU A 251 4.75 -11.08 20.90
N LYS A 252 5.74 -11.97 20.77
CA LYS A 252 5.68 -13.11 19.83
C LYS A 252 4.45 -14.01 20.05
N ASP A 253 4.00 -14.13 21.29
CA ASP A 253 2.84 -14.93 21.68
C ASP A 253 1.48 -14.26 21.36
N GLY A 254 1.49 -13.03 20.84
CA GLY A 254 0.29 -12.28 20.49
C GLY A 254 -0.28 -11.47 21.64
N THR A 255 0.40 -11.43 22.79
CA THR A 255 0.01 -10.55 23.90
C THR A 255 0.38 -9.10 23.58
N TYR A 256 -0.52 -8.16 23.80
CA TYR A 256 -0.19 -6.74 23.76
C TYR A 256 0.52 -6.32 25.06
N VAL A 257 1.52 -5.46 24.98
CA VAL A 257 2.20 -4.83 26.12
C VAL A 257 2.10 -3.33 25.96
N GLY A 258 1.45 -2.65 26.91
CA GLY A 258 1.42 -1.20 27.02
C GLY A 258 2.33 -0.69 28.12
N PHE A 259 2.89 0.50 27.94
CA PHE A 259 3.68 1.20 28.96
C PHE A 259 2.91 2.39 29.52
N GLU A 260 2.71 2.35 30.82
CA GLU A 260 2.21 3.47 31.58
C GLU A 260 3.38 4.25 32.19
N HIS A 261 3.53 5.51 31.78
CA HIS A 261 4.71 6.32 32.03
C HIS A 261 4.80 6.83 33.46
N GLY A 262 3.68 7.25 34.06
CA GLY A 262 3.65 7.96 35.34
C GLY A 262 4.04 7.07 36.51
N SER A 263 3.51 5.85 36.58
CA SER A 263 3.90 4.83 37.53
C SER A 263 4.91 3.83 36.97
N GLN A 264 5.37 3.99 35.73
CA GLN A 264 6.37 3.15 35.07
C GLN A 264 6.00 1.66 35.13
N ARG A 265 4.83 1.30 34.58
CA ARG A 265 4.34 -0.08 34.58
C ARG A 265 4.24 -0.63 33.16
N LEU A 266 4.61 -1.90 33.01
CA LEU A 266 4.31 -2.70 31.83
C LEU A 266 3.02 -3.48 32.09
N ILE A 267 2.08 -3.37 31.17
CA ILE A 267 0.75 -3.95 31.32
C ILE A 267 0.49 -4.86 30.13
N ARG A 268 0.32 -6.15 30.41
CA ARG A 268 0.02 -7.17 29.40
C ARG A 268 -1.48 -7.30 29.22
N VAL A 269 -1.94 -7.33 27.99
CA VAL A 269 -3.36 -7.34 27.63
C VAL A 269 -3.62 -8.45 26.61
N ASP A 270 -4.68 -9.23 26.83
CA ASP A 270 -5.22 -10.16 25.83
C ASP A 270 -5.91 -9.33 24.73
N PRO A 271 -5.44 -9.38 23.48
CA PRO A 271 -6.00 -8.55 22.42
C PRO A 271 -7.42 -8.91 22.01
N SER A 272 -7.88 -10.13 22.32
CA SER A 272 -9.21 -10.61 21.93
C SER A 272 -10.30 -10.14 22.88
N THR A 273 -9.96 -9.97 24.17
CA THR A 273 -10.91 -9.62 25.23
C THR A 273 -10.65 -8.24 25.85
N GLY A 274 -9.44 -7.69 25.70
CA GLY A 274 -8.97 -6.51 26.41
C GLY A 274 -8.67 -6.77 27.89
N GLN A 275 -8.64 -8.03 28.34
CA GLN A 275 -8.35 -8.39 29.72
C GLN A 275 -6.87 -8.12 30.07
N THR A 276 -6.63 -7.46 31.20
CA THR A 276 -5.29 -7.35 31.79
C THR A 276 -4.81 -8.71 32.28
N LEU A 277 -3.71 -9.19 31.70
CA LEU A 277 -3.10 -10.49 32.03
C LEU A 277 -2.07 -10.37 33.14
N SER A 278 -1.29 -9.29 33.18
CA SER A 278 -0.32 -9.01 34.23
C SER A 278 0.12 -7.56 34.23
N GLU A 279 0.59 -7.08 35.38
CA GLU A 279 1.22 -5.77 35.51
C GLU A 279 2.59 -5.92 36.18
N GLN A 280 3.61 -5.25 35.65
CA GLN A 280 4.96 -5.28 36.19
C GLN A 280 5.47 -3.86 36.38
N GLN A 281 5.95 -3.57 37.59
CA GLN A 281 6.67 -2.33 37.86
C GLN A 281 8.02 -2.39 37.16
N VAL A 282 8.34 -1.37 36.36
CA VAL A 282 9.65 -1.27 35.74
C VAL A 282 10.68 -0.91 36.80
N SER A 283 11.74 -1.71 36.87
CA SER A 283 12.91 -1.45 37.69
C SER A 283 14.03 -0.93 36.79
N ALA A 284 14.37 0.35 36.93
CA ALA A 284 15.40 1.00 36.14
C ALA A 284 16.51 1.57 37.05
N PRO A 285 17.78 1.51 36.62
CA PRO A 285 18.89 2.06 37.40
C PRO A 285 18.93 3.60 37.45
N PHE A 286 18.15 4.30 36.62
CA PHE A 286 18.11 5.77 36.49
C PHE A 286 16.71 6.27 36.07
N ASP A 287 16.49 7.59 36.04
CA ASP A 287 15.26 8.24 35.55
C ASP A 287 14.90 7.74 34.14
N LEU A 288 13.99 6.78 34.04
CA LEU A 288 13.57 6.20 32.78
C LEU A 288 12.60 7.15 32.08
N ARG A 289 13.02 7.74 30.95
CA ARG A 289 12.16 8.58 30.09
C ARG A 289 12.13 8.04 28.67
N MET A 290 11.19 7.15 28.42
CA MET A 290 10.87 6.69 27.06
C MET A 290 9.51 7.23 26.65
N THR A 291 9.36 7.45 25.36
CA THR A 291 8.10 7.85 24.73
C THR A 291 7.63 6.85 23.69
N ASP A 292 8.37 5.75 23.47
CA ASP A 292 7.94 4.56 22.73
C ASP A 292 8.97 3.43 22.92
N PHE A 293 8.59 2.19 22.57
CA PHE A 293 9.49 1.04 22.43
C PHE A 293 9.05 0.11 21.31
N ALA A 294 9.97 -0.76 20.88
CA ALA A 294 9.63 -1.85 19.96
C ALA A 294 10.19 -3.17 20.48
N VAL A 295 9.48 -4.27 20.21
CA VAL A 295 9.97 -5.61 20.52
C VAL A 295 10.95 -6.10 19.47
N SER A 296 12.08 -6.65 19.91
CA SER A 296 13.03 -7.30 19.03
C SER A 296 12.55 -8.72 18.69
N PRO A 297 12.47 -9.09 17.40
CA PRO A 297 12.08 -10.44 17.01
C PRO A 297 13.15 -11.50 17.28
N ARG A 298 14.36 -11.08 17.65
CA ARG A 298 15.51 -11.96 17.86
C ARG A 298 15.57 -12.52 19.28
N ASP A 299 15.32 -11.67 20.27
CA ASP A 299 15.44 -12.00 21.70
C ASP A 299 14.14 -11.78 22.50
N GLY A 300 13.12 -11.16 21.91
CA GLY A 300 11.83 -10.90 22.57
C GLY A 300 11.88 -9.78 23.62
N LEU A 301 12.99 -9.06 23.73
CA LEU A 301 13.12 -7.90 24.62
C LEU A 301 12.55 -6.64 23.96
N LEU A 302 12.12 -5.69 24.78
CA LEU A 302 11.71 -4.36 24.34
C LEU A 302 12.94 -3.47 24.25
N TYR A 303 13.06 -2.69 23.18
CA TYR A 303 14.10 -1.68 23.04
C TYR A 303 13.47 -0.30 22.91
N ALA A 304 14.01 0.64 23.68
CA ALA A 304 13.57 2.02 23.76
C ALA A 304 14.79 2.94 23.78
N PHE A 305 14.57 4.20 23.43
CA PHE A 305 15.57 5.24 23.67
C PHE A 305 15.22 5.99 24.96
N ASN A 306 16.11 5.94 25.95
CA ASN A 306 15.94 6.69 27.17
C ASN A 306 16.38 8.14 26.95
N ASN A 307 15.40 9.02 26.77
CA ASN A 307 15.57 10.46 26.54
C ASN A 307 16.23 11.18 27.73
N ALA A 308 16.24 10.62 28.93
CA ALA A 308 16.95 11.21 30.07
C ALA A 308 18.45 10.90 30.05
N THR A 309 18.80 9.63 29.84
CA THR A 309 20.20 9.18 29.88
C THR A 309 20.89 9.22 28.52
N GLN A 310 20.12 9.48 27.45
CA GLN A 310 20.56 9.56 26.06
C GLN A 310 21.16 8.23 25.57
N ARG A 311 20.55 7.12 26.00
CA ARG A 311 21.04 5.75 25.77
C ARG A 311 19.95 4.90 25.15
N LEU A 312 20.37 3.89 24.39
CA LEU A 312 19.52 2.75 24.10
C LEU A 312 19.30 1.97 25.41
N THR A 313 18.07 1.50 25.62
CA THR A 313 17.68 0.76 26.81
C THR A 313 16.92 -0.48 26.40
N ARG A 314 17.25 -1.61 27.01
CA ARG A 314 16.51 -2.87 26.87
C ARG A 314 15.64 -3.11 28.09
N LEU A 315 14.40 -3.55 27.87
CA LEU A 315 13.43 -3.89 28.91
C LEU A 315 12.97 -5.33 28.70
N ASP A 316 12.96 -6.11 29.77
CA ASP A 316 12.33 -7.42 29.78
C ASP A 316 10.81 -7.26 30.02
N PRO A 317 9.96 -7.62 29.05
CA PRO A 317 8.51 -7.43 29.15
C PRO A 317 7.85 -8.31 30.23
N LEU A 318 8.53 -9.35 30.72
CA LEU A 318 8.01 -10.27 31.72
C LEU A 318 8.42 -9.89 33.14
N THR A 319 9.65 -9.39 33.32
CA THR A 319 10.18 -9.06 34.65
C THR A 319 10.17 -7.57 34.95
N GLY A 320 10.00 -6.71 33.95
CA GLY A 320 10.08 -5.25 34.10
C GLY A 320 11.51 -4.73 34.35
N VAL A 321 12.54 -5.57 34.22
CA VAL A 321 13.92 -5.12 34.40
C VAL A 321 14.37 -4.31 33.19
N ALA A 322 14.72 -3.04 33.40
CA ALA A 322 15.29 -2.14 32.41
C ALA A 322 16.82 -2.05 32.58
N THR A 323 17.56 -2.07 31.48
CA THR A 323 19.02 -1.90 31.48
C THR A 323 19.45 -0.98 30.35
N ASP A 324 20.08 0.12 30.71
CA ASP A 324 20.71 1.04 29.76
C ASP A 324 21.98 0.42 29.16
N PHE A 325 22.26 0.77 27.90
CA PHE A 325 23.55 0.52 27.29
C PHE A 325 24.65 1.33 27.99
N ALA A 326 25.88 0.83 27.92
CA ALA A 326 26.98 1.37 28.71
C ALA A 326 27.36 2.82 28.36
N ALA A 327 27.19 3.23 27.10
CA ALA A 327 27.53 4.56 26.60
C ALA A 327 26.29 5.28 26.07
N PRO A 328 26.22 6.63 26.19
CA PRO A 328 25.25 7.43 25.45
C PRO A 328 25.39 7.23 23.95
N ALA A 329 24.26 7.20 23.26
CA ALA A 329 24.18 6.96 21.84
C ALA A 329 24.81 8.11 21.04
N ARG A 330 25.67 7.78 20.08
CA ARG A 330 26.17 8.76 19.11
C ARG A 330 25.23 8.84 17.92
N ILE A 331 25.04 10.04 17.36
CA ILE A 331 24.32 10.23 16.10
C ILE A 331 25.33 10.60 15.02
N ASP A 332 25.46 9.76 14.00
CA ASP A 332 26.44 9.92 12.91
C ASP A 332 27.87 10.13 13.44
N GLY A 333 28.24 9.35 14.46
CA GLY A 333 29.54 9.39 15.15
C GLY A 333 29.72 10.56 16.13
N LYS A 334 28.76 11.48 16.23
CA LYS A 334 28.82 12.66 17.10
C LYS A 334 28.09 12.42 18.42
N ALA A 335 28.55 13.08 19.48
CA ALA A 335 27.87 13.05 20.78
C ALA A 335 26.41 13.52 20.66
N PRO A 336 25.48 12.96 21.46
CA PRO A 336 24.07 13.31 21.41
C PRO A 336 23.87 14.76 21.85
N ALA A 337 23.16 15.55 21.03
CA ALA A 337 22.79 16.92 21.35
C ALA A 337 21.39 16.97 22.00
N ASN A 338 21.16 16.14 23.03
CA ASN A 338 19.85 15.90 23.65
C ASN A 338 18.71 15.58 22.63
N PRO A 339 18.89 14.60 21.74
CA PRO A 339 17.78 14.10 20.94
C PRO A 339 16.62 13.59 21.80
N VAL A 340 15.42 13.68 21.23
CA VAL A 340 14.20 13.07 21.75
C VAL A 340 13.68 12.11 20.69
N MET A 341 13.68 10.82 20.98
CA MET A 341 13.11 9.80 20.10
C MET A 341 11.68 9.58 20.51
N SER A 342 10.75 9.74 19.58
CA SER A 342 9.30 9.67 19.82
C SER A 342 8.70 8.32 19.46
N ALA A 343 9.24 7.64 18.44
CA ALA A 343 8.74 6.35 17.99
C ALA A 343 9.87 5.32 17.79
N ALA A 344 9.55 4.05 17.99
CA ALA A 344 10.46 2.93 17.81
C ALA A 344 9.79 1.83 16.99
N VAL A 345 10.53 1.23 16.04
CA VAL A 345 10.03 0.09 15.27
C VAL A 345 11.14 -0.90 14.98
N PHE A 346 10.82 -2.20 15.01
CA PHE A 346 11.72 -3.27 14.60
C PHE A 346 11.26 -3.92 13.31
N THR A 347 12.17 -4.06 12.34
CA THR A 347 11.93 -4.95 11.20
C THR A 347 11.87 -6.39 11.68
N ARG A 348 11.22 -7.22 10.87
CA ARG A 348 11.24 -8.68 11.02
C ARG A 348 12.64 -9.29 11.07
N ASP A 349 13.63 -8.63 10.47
CA ASP A 349 15.02 -9.07 10.47
C ASP A 349 15.76 -8.61 11.74
N GLY A 350 15.10 -7.88 12.64
CA GLY A 350 15.64 -7.40 13.90
C GLY A 350 16.53 -6.16 13.76
N GLU A 351 16.30 -5.33 12.72
CA GLU A 351 16.87 -3.99 12.66
C GLU A 351 15.94 -3.02 13.39
N LEU A 352 16.50 -2.27 14.34
CA LEU A 352 15.78 -1.24 15.08
C LEU A 352 15.90 0.10 14.36
N PHE A 353 14.77 0.79 14.28
CA PHE A 353 14.71 2.17 13.82
C PHE A 353 14.04 3.03 14.87
N LEU A 354 14.53 4.26 15.00
CA LEU A 354 13.96 5.28 15.85
C LEU A 354 13.58 6.49 15.01
N TYR A 355 12.47 7.11 15.34
CA TYR A 355 12.02 8.36 14.75
C TYR A 355 11.94 9.42 15.85
N GLY A 356 12.44 10.62 15.59
CA GLY A 356 12.54 11.63 16.64
C GLY A 356 13.14 12.94 16.18
N ALA A 357 13.45 13.81 17.13
CA ALA A 357 14.06 15.11 16.91
C ALA A 357 15.48 15.19 17.47
N LYS A 358 16.33 15.96 16.79
CA LYS A 358 17.64 16.37 17.28
C LYS A 358 17.53 17.75 17.97
N GLY A 359 17.86 17.84 19.25
CA GLY A 359 18.04 19.12 19.94
C GLY A 359 16.93 19.51 20.94
N PRO A 360 17.24 20.36 21.93
CA PRO A 360 16.31 20.76 22.99
C PRO A 360 15.20 21.72 22.53
N ASP A 361 15.48 22.71 21.66
CA ASP A 361 14.56 23.80 21.34
C ASP A 361 14.54 24.15 19.84
N ASP A 362 13.32 24.34 19.28
CA ASP A 362 12.84 25.05 18.08
C ASP A 362 13.54 24.92 16.71
N ALA A 363 14.81 24.50 16.66
CA ALA A 363 15.56 24.11 15.47
C ALA A 363 15.63 22.58 15.31
N ARG A 364 14.63 21.86 15.85
CA ARG A 364 14.54 20.40 15.84
C ARG A 364 14.53 19.89 14.39
N SER A 365 15.71 19.49 13.89
CA SER A 365 15.77 18.64 12.71
C SER A 365 15.35 17.25 13.14
N SER A 366 14.08 17.00 12.93
CA SER A 366 13.46 15.70 12.92
C SER A 366 14.17 14.72 11.99
N GLY A 367 14.27 13.45 12.40
CA GLY A 367 14.96 12.43 11.65
C GLY A 367 14.49 11.02 11.93
N PHE A 368 14.75 10.17 10.96
CA PHE A 368 14.60 8.72 11.04
C PHE A 368 15.99 8.09 11.11
N HIS A 369 16.21 7.22 12.08
CA HIS A 369 17.53 6.73 12.44
C HIS A 369 17.52 5.20 12.46
N ALA A 370 18.51 4.59 11.81
CA ALA A 370 18.84 3.19 12.05
C ALA A 370 19.67 3.08 13.34
N VAL A 371 19.41 2.06 14.16
CA VAL A 371 20.13 1.83 15.41
C VAL A 371 21.01 0.60 15.30
N ASP A 372 22.26 0.73 15.70
CA ASP A 372 23.09 -0.43 16.02
C ASP A 372 22.71 -0.93 17.42
N VAL A 373 21.95 -2.02 17.46
CA VAL A 373 21.47 -2.64 18.71
C VAL A 373 22.58 -3.24 19.58
N THR A 374 23.83 -3.28 19.10
CA THR A 374 24.99 -3.73 19.87
C THR A 374 25.65 -2.59 20.65
N THR A 375 25.72 -1.42 20.04
CA THR A 375 26.42 -0.25 20.61
C THR A 375 25.46 0.81 21.16
N GLY A 376 24.24 0.86 20.62
CA GLY A 376 23.26 1.91 20.85
C GLY A 376 23.43 3.12 19.95
N ASP A 377 24.37 3.12 18.99
CA ASP A 377 24.61 4.25 18.10
C ASP A 377 23.55 4.37 17.00
N LEU A 378 23.28 5.62 16.57
CA LEU A 378 22.27 5.99 15.59
C LEU A 378 22.94 6.47 14.30
N THR A 379 22.42 6.03 13.16
CA THR A 379 22.75 6.55 11.82
C THR A 379 21.53 7.24 11.24
N THR A 380 21.64 8.53 10.90
CA THR A 380 20.54 9.30 10.30
C THR A 380 20.28 8.87 8.86
N LEU A 381 19.05 8.50 8.57
CA LEU A 381 18.59 8.05 7.26
C LEU A 381 17.83 9.13 6.50
N SER A 382 17.07 9.97 7.22
CA SER A 382 16.31 11.09 6.67
C SER A 382 16.21 12.23 7.68
N GLN A 383 16.11 13.48 7.21
CA GLN A 383 16.07 14.72 8.04
C GLN A 383 14.84 15.58 7.72
N LYS A 384 13.63 15.01 7.82
CA LYS A 384 12.36 15.71 7.49
C LYS A 384 11.57 16.04 8.75
N PRO A 385 10.85 17.19 8.81
CA PRO A 385 10.05 17.60 9.96
C PRO A 385 9.07 16.51 10.45
N VAL A 386 9.06 16.27 11.76
CA VAL A 386 8.19 15.31 12.47
C VAL A 386 6.99 16.07 13.06
N PRO A 387 5.76 15.53 13.02
CA PRO A 387 4.70 15.98 13.91
C PRO A 387 5.10 15.71 15.38
N PRO A 388 4.91 16.66 16.30
CA PRO A 388 5.57 16.70 17.62
C PRO A 388 5.30 15.52 18.57
N PHE A 389 4.39 14.61 18.23
CA PHE A 389 3.98 13.47 19.03
C PHE A 389 3.56 12.32 18.11
N GLY A 390 4.04 11.12 18.38
CA GLY A 390 3.61 9.94 17.64
C GLY A 390 4.35 8.67 18.02
N ASP A 391 3.60 7.57 18.08
CA ASP A 391 4.09 6.22 18.34
C ASP A 391 4.26 5.44 17.04
N GLY A 392 5.24 4.55 17.05
CA GLY A 392 5.58 3.69 15.92
C GLY A 392 5.01 2.29 16.06
N ALA A 393 4.32 1.83 15.02
CA ALA A 393 3.92 0.44 14.91
C ALA A 393 4.43 -0.16 13.60
N MET A 394 4.98 -1.38 13.68
CA MET A 394 5.38 -2.18 12.54
C MET A 394 5.31 -3.66 12.90
N CYS A 395 5.14 -4.53 11.91
CA CYS A 395 5.11 -5.96 12.16
C CYS A 395 6.52 -6.52 12.45
N ALA A 396 6.78 -6.87 13.71
CA ALA A 396 8.08 -7.42 14.12
C ALA A 396 8.21 -8.94 13.87
N PHE A 397 7.12 -9.71 13.85
CA PHE A 397 7.19 -11.18 13.83
C PHE A 397 6.60 -11.83 12.59
N TYR A 398 7.18 -12.95 12.17
CA TYR A 398 6.53 -13.90 11.26
C TYR A 398 5.62 -14.86 12.02
N LEU A 399 4.41 -15.05 11.53
CA LEU A 399 3.68 -16.29 11.77
C LEU A 399 4.25 -17.39 10.85
N TRP A 400 4.76 -18.46 11.45
CA TRP A 400 5.03 -19.68 10.69
C TRP A 400 3.72 -20.21 10.11
N GLY A 401 3.65 -20.29 8.77
CA GLY A 401 2.44 -20.70 8.05
C GLY A 401 1.49 -19.57 7.64
N ALA A 402 1.78 -18.30 7.99
CA ALA A 402 1.14 -17.19 7.30
C ALA A 402 1.50 -17.22 5.80
N PRO A 403 0.63 -16.69 4.93
CA PRO A 403 0.95 -16.51 3.53
C PRO A 403 2.35 -15.90 3.41
N ARG A 404 3.18 -16.42 2.50
CA ARG A 404 4.50 -15.82 2.23
C ARG A 404 4.32 -14.31 2.11
N PRO A 405 5.23 -13.50 2.71
CA PRO A 405 5.16 -12.05 2.56
C PRO A 405 4.97 -11.75 1.07
N GLN A 406 3.98 -10.90 0.76
CA GLN A 406 3.65 -10.63 -0.62
C GLN A 406 4.92 -10.21 -1.37
N PRO A 407 5.08 -10.64 -2.63
CA PRO A 407 6.27 -10.28 -3.38
C PRO A 407 6.41 -8.76 -3.40
N ALA A 408 7.52 -8.23 -2.88
CA ALA A 408 7.80 -6.83 -3.02
C ALA A 408 8.26 -6.61 -4.47
N THR A 409 7.48 -5.85 -5.24
CA THR A 409 7.89 -5.37 -6.57
C THR A 409 7.67 -3.88 -6.66
N ARG A 410 8.42 -3.26 -7.55
CA ARG A 410 8.29 -1.86 -7.91
C ARG A 410 8.28 -1.70 -9.42
N ASP A 411 7.63 -0.64 -9.87
CA ASP A 411 7.61 -0.31 -11.29
C ASP A 411 8.92 0.33 -11.74
N ARG A 412 9.01 0.54 -13.05
CA ARG A 412 10.16 1.20 -13.69
C ARG A 412 10.41 2.62 -13.17
N GLY A 413 9.40 3.30 -12.62
CA GLY A 413 9.55 4.64 -12.05
C GLY A 413 10.46 4.61 -10.82
N PHE A 414 10.30 3.62 -9.94
CA PHE A 414 11.17 3.42 -8.78
C PHE A 414 12.63 3.16 -9.19
N PHE A 415 12.89 2.15 -10.03
CA PHE A 415 14.27 1.84 -10.44
C PHE A 415 14.88 2.95 -11.30
N GLY A 416 14.07 3.64 -12.10
CA GLY A 416 14.51 4.78 -12.91
C GLY A 416 14.88 6.00 -12.07
N SER A 417 14.43 6.08 -10.82
CA SER A 417 14.69 7.21 -9.94
C SER A 417 15.59 6.85 -8.74
N SER A 418 15.97 5.57 -8.61
CA SER A 418 16.86 5.08 -7.55
C SER A 418 18.12 4.42 -8.13
N GLU A 419 19.20 5.20 -8.26
CA GLU A 419 20.50 4.67 -8.70
C GLU A 419 21.01 3.55 -7.78
N SER A 420 20.81 3.67 -6.47
CA SER A 420 21.25 2.65 -5.50
C SER A 420 20.54 1.31 -5.71
N ALA A 421 19.24 1.32 -5.97
CA ALA A 421 18.48 0.09 -6.21
C ALA A 421 18.95 -0.60 -7.51
N LEU A 422 19.21 0.22 -8.53
CA LEU A 422 19.67 -0.27 -9.82
C LEU A 422 21.11 -0.77 -9.76
N LEU A 423 21.99 -0.11 -9.01
CA LEU A 423 23.35 -0.58 -8.74
C LEU A 423 23.35 -1.92 -8.00
N GLU A 424 22.50 -2.09 -7.00
CA GLU A 424 22.37 -3.37 -6.30
C GLU A 424 21.84 -4.48 -7.23
N CYS A 425 20.88 -4.17 -8.09
CA CYS A 425 20.44 -5.10 -9.15
C CYS A 425 21.60 -5.52 -10.08
N LEU A 426 22.41 -4.56 -10.52
CA LEU A 426 23.55 -4.78 -11.43
C LEU A 426 24.76 -5.42 -10.74
N PHE A 427 24.87 -5.33 -9.41
CA PHE A 427 25.93 -5.97 -8.63
C PHE A 427 25.94 -7.50 -8.80
N HIS A 428 24.78 -8.10 -9.06
CA HIS A 428 24.65 -9.52 -9.36
C HIS A 428 25.10 -9.91 -10.79
N GLY A 429 25.62 -8.97 -11.58
CA GLY A 429 26.10 -9.16 -12.94
C GLY A 429 25.19 -8.52 -13.99
N PRO A 430 25.50 -8.66 -15.28
CA PRO A 430 24.68 -8.11 -16.35
C PRO A 430 23.23 -8.65 -16.35
N VAL A 431 22.29 -7.84 -16.83
CA VAL A 431 20.89 -8.22 -17.05
C VAL A 431 20.70 -8.53 -18.52
N SER A 432 20.47 -9.81 -18.85
CA SER A 432 20.08 -10.23 -20.19
C SER A 432 18.62 -9.88 -20.45
N LEU A 433 18.34 -9.25 -21.59
CA LEU A 433 17.01 -8.99 -22.12
C LEU A 433 16.74 -9.85 -23.38
N GLY A 434 17.45 -10.98 -23.49
CA GLY A 434 17.42 -11.86 -24.65
C GLY A 434 17.93 -11.19 -25.92
N ALA A 435 17.20 -11.34 -27.02
CA ALA A 435 17.46 -10.73 -28.31
C ALA A 435 17.36 -9.19 -28.31
N LEU A 436 16.85 -8.58 -27.23
CA LEU A 436 16.84 -7.12 -27.05
C LEU A 436 18.16 -6.56 -26.50
N GLY A 437 19.12 -7.44 -26.18
CA GLY A 437 20.47 -7.09 -25.73
C GLY A 437 20.72 -7.35 -24.25
N GLU A 438 21.80 -6.77 -23.75
CA GLU A 438 22.26 -6.92 -22.37
C GLU A 438 22.54 -5.55 -21.76
N VAL A 439 22.24 -5.41 -20.47
CA VAL A 439 22.49 -4.21 -19.68
C VAL A 439 23.47 -4.54 -18.56
N SER A 440 24.66 -3.96 -18.60
CA SER A 440 25.72 -4.22 -17.61
C SER A 440 26.18 -2.98 -16.84
N THR A 441 25.73 -1.79 -17.24
CA THR A 441 26.15 -0.52 -16.64
C THR A 441 24.96 0.28 -16.14
N LEU A 442 25.19 1.10 -15.11
CA LEU A 442 24.16 2.01 -14.58
C LEU A 442 23.61 2.97 -15.67
N PRO A 443 24.44 3.65 -16.49
CA PRO A 443 23.95 4.50 -17.57
C PRO A 443 23.08 3.75 -18.59
N GLY A 444 23.49 2.54 -18.99
CA GLY A 444 22.72 1.72 -19.93
C GLY A 444 21.37 1.28 -19.35
N ALA A 445 21.34 0.91 -18.07
CA ALA A 445 20.11 0.53 -17.37
C ALA A 445 19.13 1.71 -17.25
N LEU A 446 19.64 2.88 -16.84
CA LEU A 446 18.86 4.12 -16.82
C LEU A 446 18.40 4.49 -18.24
N GLY A 447 19.25 4.27 -19.24
CA GLY A 447 18.94 4.39 -20.66
C GLY A 447 17.70 3.62 -21.06
N VAL A 448 17.64 2.32 -20.75
CA VAL A 448 16.45 1.47 -21.00
C VAL A 448 15.23 2.05 -20.28
N LEU A 449 15.34 2.33 -18.97
CA LEU A 449 14.23 2.77 -18.14
C LEU A 449 13.65 4.12 -18.59
N TRP A 450 14.47 5.05 -19.09
CA TRP A 450 14.08 6.40 -19.51
C TRP A 450 13.88 6.61 -21.03
N ALA A 451 14.31 5.68 -21.89
CA ALA A 451 14.12 5.70 -23.36
C ALA A 451 12.68 5.98 -23.84
N ASN A 452 12.38 7.17 -24.37
CA ASN A 452 11.04 7.48 -24.90
C ASN A 452 10.63 6.42 -25.95
N PRO A 453 9.48 5.70 -25.85
CA PRO A 453 9.16 4.63 -26.82
C PRO A 453 8.91 5.12 -28.25
N ALA A 454 8.49 6.37 -28.43
CA ALA A 454 8.10 6.92 -29.72
C ALA A 454 9.27 7.56 -30.49
N ILE A 455 10.26 8.10 -29.79
CA ILE A 455 11.38 8.88 -30.36
C ILE A 455 12.72 8.38 -29.81
N ALA A 456 13.66 8.03 -30.69
CA ALA A 456 15.01 7.61 -30.34
C ALA A 456 15.89 8.80 -29.92
N SER A 457 16.99 8.51 -29.22
CA SER A 457 17.97 9.52 -28.78
C SER A 457 18.52 10.40 -29.91
N ASN A 458 18.52 9.92 -31.15
CA ASN A 458 18.87 10.68 -32.35
C ASN A 458 17.69 11.44 -32.99
N HIS A 459 16.57 11.59 -32.28
CA HIS A 459 15.31 12.19 -32.72
C HIS A 459 14.57 11.46 -33.84
N ALA A 460 14.99 10.25 -34.25
CA ALA A 460 14.24 9.45 -35.20
C ALA A 460 12.94 8.91 -34.58
N ARG A 461 11.84 8.92 -35.35
CA ARG A 461 10.58 8.30 -34.93
C ARG A 461 10.72 6.78 -35.02
N ARG A 462 10.43 6.07 -33.92
CA ARG A 462 10.43 4.61 -33.91
C ARG A 462 9.20 4.05 -34.61
N THR A 463 9.40 2.93 -35.29
CA THR A 463 8.33 2.08 -35.80
C THR A 463 7.51 1.47 -34.65
N PRO A 464 6.29 0.95 -34.92
CA PRO A 464 5.52 0.25 -33.90
C PRO A 464 6.27 -0.92 -33.24
N GLU A 465 7.07 -1.65 -34.02
CA GLU A 465 7.88 -2.76 -33.55
C GLU A 465 8.99 -2.29 -32.60
N GLU A 466 9.79 -1.30 -33.00
CA GLU A 466 10.86 -0.75 -32.15
C GLU A 466 10.30 -0.10 -30.87
N SER A 467 9.15 0.58 -30.95
CA SER A 467 8.45 1.11 -29.79
C SER A 467 8.01 0.00 -28.82
N MET A 468 7.57 -1.15 -29.35
CA MET A 468 7.24 -2.31 -28.52
C MET A 468 8.50 -2.91 -27.88
N LYS A 469 9.60 -3.05 -28.62
CA LYS A 469 10.90 -3.53 -28.09
C LYS A 469 11.35 -2.70 -26.89
N VAL A 470 11.33 -1.38 -27.01
CA VAL A 470 11.67 -0.45 -25.91
C VAL A 470 10.76 -0.66 -24.70
N ARG A 471 9.44 -0.77 -24.91
CA ARG A 471 8.49 -0.99 -23.79
C ARG A 471 8.70 -2.33 -23.11
N THR A 472 8.89 -3.41 -23.87
CA THR A 472 9.13 -4.74 -23.31
C THR A 472 10.48 -4.80 -22.59
N ALA A 473 11.55 -4.21 -23.14
CA ALA A 473 12.86 -4.12 -22.50
C ALA A 473 12.80 -3.42 -21.14
N ARG A 474 12.01 -2.35 -21.01
CA ARG A 474 11.79 -1.64 -19.73
C ARG A 474 11.18 -2.54 -18.68
N GLU A 475 10.09 -3.20 -19.03
CA GLU A 475 9.36 -4.04 -18.07
C GLU A 475 10.17 -5.29 -17.73
N ALA A 476 10.94 -5.85 -18.68
CA ALA A 476 11.81 -6.98 -18.44
C ALA A 476 12.98 -6.62 -17.51
N LEU A 477 13.69 -5.50 -17.77
CA LEU A 477 14.73 -5.00 -16.88
C LEU A 477 14.19 -4.76 -15.46
N THR A 478 13.00 -4.15 -15.37
CA THR A 478 12.33 -3.89 -14.09
C THR A 478 12.01 -5.19 -13.36
N ALA A 479 11.50 -6.21 -14.06
CA ALA A 479 11.18 -7.51 -13.47
C ALA A 479 12.44 -8.25 -12.97
N VAL A 480 13.52 -8.28 -13.76
CA VAL A 480 14.79 -8.87 -13.32
C VAL A 480 15.36 -8.12 -12.12
N CYS A 481 15.25 -6.78 -12.11
CA CYS A 481 15.68 -6.03 -10.94
C CYS A 481 14.77 -6.25 -9.73
N ASN A 482 13.47 -6.47 -9.90
CA ASN A 482 12.60 -6.92 -8.80
C ASN A 482 13.06 -8.26 -8.21
N GLU A 483 13.46 -9.21 -9.06
CA GLU A 483 14.02 -10.48 -8.61
C GLU A 483 15.32 -10.30 -7.83
N ARG A 484 16.29 -9.60 -8.42
CA ARG A 484 17.61 -9.45 -7.81
C ARG A 484 17.59 -8.58 -6.55
N PHE A 485 16.78 -7.52 -6.58
CA PHE A 485 16.71 -6.56 -5.49
C PHE A 485 15.79 -7.03 -4.37
N PHE A 486 14.54 -7.41 -4.68
CA PHE A 486 13.56 -7.79 -3.65
C PHE A 486 13.51 -9.30 -3.38
N GLY A 487 14.10 -10.14 -4.24
CA GLY A 487 13.98 -11.60 -4.17
C GLY A 487 12.66 -12.12 -4.76
N THR A 488 11.94 -11.29 -5.52
CA THR A 488 10.65 -11.63 -6.12
C THR A 488 10.87 -12.23 -7.52
N PRO A 489 10.65 -13.55 -7.74
CA PRO A 489 10.99 -14.20 -9.02
C PRO A 489 10.34 -13.50 -10.22
N ALA A 490 11.14 -13.14 -11.21
CA ALA A 490 10.65 -12.51 -12.43
C ALA A 490 9.82 -13.51 -13.26
N PRO A 491 8.84 -13.03 -14.06
CA PRO A 491 8.20 -13.86 -15.07
C PRO A 491 9.23 -14.44 -16.05
N ASP A 492 8.89 -15.56 -16.69
CA ASP A 492 9.78 -16.21 -17.64
C ASP A 492 10.10 -15.30 -18.84
N LEU A 493 11.39 -15.05 -19.08
CA LEU A 493 11.88 -14.23 -20.17
C LEU A 493 12.34 -15.05 -21.38
N SER A 494 12.16 -16.38 -21.38
CA SER A 494 12.54 -17.26 -22.49
C SER A 494 11.98 -16.81 -23.84
N ALA A 495 10.80 -16.17 -23.85
CA ALA A 495 10.18 -15.60 -25.04
C ALA A 495 11.01 -14.48 -25.72
N LEU A 496 11.97 -13.89 -25.01
CA LEU A 496 12.90 -12.90 -25.54
C LEU A 496 14.17 -13.52 -26.12
N GLU A 497 14.50 -14.79 -25.86
CA GLU A 497 15.80 -15.37 -26.25
C GLU A 497 15.93 -15.59 -27.77
N ASP A 498 14.83 -15.90 -28.46
CA ASP A 498 14.83 -16.14 -29.91
C ASP A 498 14.41 -14.87 -30.68
N PRO A 499 15.27 -14.29 -31.54
CA PRO A 499 14.88 -13.16 -32.38
C PRO A 499 13.66 -13.46 -33.27
N ALA A 500 13.47 -14.72 -33.66
CA ALA A 500 12.32 -15.14 -34.45
C ALA A 500 11.01 -15.21 -33.66
N SER A 501 11.06 -15.19 -32.32
CA SER A 501 9.87 -15.18 -31.45
C SER A 501 9.36 -13.77 -31.11
N LEU A 502 10.05 -12.72 -31.56
CA LEU A 502 9.69 -11.30 -31.37
C LEU A 502 8.52 -10.85 -32.29
N ASP A 503 7.48 -11.66 -32.39
CA ASP A 503 6.20 -11.22 -32.95
C ASP A 503 5.54 -10.18 -32.03
N LEU A 504 4.89 -9.19 -32.63
CA LEU A 504 4.31 -8.05 -31.92
C LEU A 504 3.21 -8.47 -30.93
N ALA A 505 2.40 -9.48 -31.26
CA ALA A 505 1.35 -9.96 -30.36
C ALA A 505 1.93 -10.69 -29.14
N ARG A 506 2.95 -11.54 -29.34
CA ARG A 506 3.65 -12.20 -28.23
C ARG A 506 4.38 -11.20 -27.33
N MET A 507 5.06 -10.21 -27.91
CA MET A 507 5.73 -9.17 -27.14
C MET A 507 4.76 -8.34 -26.31
N GLU A 508 3.58 -8.01 -26.85
CA GLU A 508 2.55 -7.30 -26.09
C GLU A 508 2.00 -8.13 -24.93
N ALA A 509 1.76 -9.43 -25.14
CA ALA A 509 1.32 -10.33 -24.07
C ALA A 509 2.36 -10.44 -22.94
N LEU A 510 3.63 -10.65 -23.30
CA LEU A 510 4.74 -10.67 -22.34
C LEU A 510 4.86 -9.33 -21.60
N ARG A 511 4.78 -8.21 -22.32
CA ARG A 511 4.84 -6.87 -21.72
C ARG A 511 3.74 -6.67 -20.67
N GLN A 512 2.50 -7.09 -20.97
CA GLN A 512 1.39 -6.99 -20.02
C GLN A 512 1.57 -7.90 -18.79
N GLU A 513 2.18 -9.07 -18.95
CA GLU A 513 2.54 -9.94 -17.84
C GLU A 513 3.62 -9.32 -16.95
N LEU A 514 4.70 -8.80 -17.55
CA LEU A 514 5.77 -8.11 -16.84
C LEU A 514 5.26 -6.85 -16.12
N GLU A 515 4.41 -6.06 -16.76
CA GLU A 515 3.79 -4.87 -16.15
C GLU A 515 2.94 -5.26 -14.93
N ARG A 516 2.07 -6.28 -15.06
CA ARG A 516 1.29 -6.79 -13.91
C ARG A 516 2.20 -7.26 -12.77
N HIS A 517 3.28 -7.96 -13.09
CA HIS A 517 4.29 -8.39 -12.12
C HIS A 517 4.95 -7.19 -11.41
N ASN A 518 5.45 -6.21 -12.16
CA ASN A 518 6.13 -5.03 -11.65
C ASN A 518 5.22 -4.13 -10.78
N HIS A 519 3.91 -4.19 -11.00
CA HIS A 519 2.92 -3.48 -10.18
C HIS A 519 2.35 -4.29 -9.01
N SER A 520 2.58 -5.61 -8.97
CA SER A 520 1.93 -6.51 -7.99
C SER A 520 2.26 -6.18 -6.52
N GLY A 521 3.47 -5.68 -6.25
CA GLY A 521 3.93 -5.33 -4.90
C GLY A 521 3.90 -3.84 -4.59
N ARG A 522 3.24 -3.00 -5.42
CA ARG A 522 3.19 -1.52 -5.24
C ARG A 522 2.66 -1.09 -3.87
N ARG A 523 1.87 -1.95 -3.22
CA ARG A 523 1.25 -1.73 -1.90
C ARG A 523 2.07 -2.25 -0.73
N THR A 524 3.01 -3.17 -0.97
CA THR A 524 3.92 -3.72 0.04
C THR A 524 5.00 -2.69 0.31
N ALA A 525 5.40 -2.46 1.57
CA ALA A 525 6.50 -1.56 1.88
C ALA A 525 7.82 -2.00 1.21
N ILE A 526 8.68 -1.03 0.91
CA ILE A 526 10.08 -1.33 0.58
C ILE A 526 10.72 -1.84 1.87
N PRO A 527 11.41 -3.00 1.84
CA PRO A 527 12.07 -3.48 3.05
C PRO A 527 13.04 -2.43 3.60
N LEU A 528 12.88 -2.04 4.86
CA LEU A 528 13.65 -0.94 5.47
C LEU A 528 15.16 -1.20 5.42
N ARG A 529 15.54 -2.49 5.50
CA ARG A 529 16.92 -2.98 5.38
C ARG A 529 17.65 -2.53 4.12
N LYS A 530 16.91 -2.24 3.05
CA LYS A 530 17.49 -1.80 1.78
C LYS A 530 18.11 -0.41 1.89
N ARG A 531 17.68 0.39 2.87
CA ARG A 531 18.21 1.73 3.14
C ARG A 531 18.21 2.68 1.94
N ILE A 532 17.27 2.47 1.02
CA ILE A 532 17.16 3.24 -0.22
C ILE A 532 16.17 4.36 0.01
N PHE A 533 16.69 5.43 0.59
CA PHE A 533 15.86 6.56 0.98
C PHE A 533 15.95 7.75 0.03
N ALA A 534 17.02 7.85 -0.77
CA ALA A 534 17.15 8.91 -1.76
C ALA A 534 16.65 8.44 -3.13
N VAL A 535 15.65 9.15 -3.64
CA VAL A 535 15.11 9.00 -5.00
C VAL A 535 15.30 10.33 -5.72
N ASP A 536 16.07 10.35 -6.80
CA ASP A 536 16.38 11.56 -7.59
C ASP A 536 16.22 11.27 -9.09
N PRO A 537 15.02 11.50 -9.64
CA PRO A 537 14.75 11.22 -11.04
C PRO A 537 15.53 12.14 -11.99
N LEU A 538 15.83 13.38 -11.59
CA LEU A 538 16.52 14.34 -12.48
C LEU A 538 17.96 13.91 -12.73
N ARG A 539 18.68 13.60 -11.64
CA ARG A 539 20.06 13.09 -11.74
C ARG A 539 20.13 11.78 -12.51
N ALA A 540 19.16 10.89 -12.29
CA ALA A 540 19.09 9.62 -13.01
C ALA A 540 18.83 9.81 -14.51
N MET A 541 17.96 10.76 -14.89
CA MET A 541 17.70 11.12 -16.29
C MET A 541 18.95 11.70 -16.98
N GLU A 542 19.72 12.55 -16.31
CA GLU A 542 20.94 13.16 -16.87
C GLU A 542 22.04 12.14 -17.20
N ARG A 543 22.00 10.96 -16.58
CA ARG A 543 22.98 9.87 -16.77
C ARG A 543 22.50 8.75 -17.68
N ALA A 544 21.26 8.82 -18.16
CA ALA A 544 20.67 7.78 -18.98
C ALA A 544 21.31 7.75 -20.38
N GLU A 545 21.88 6.60 -20.75
CA GLU A 545 22.45 6.37 -22.08
C GLU A 545 21.60 5.34 -22.82
N GLU A 546 20.74 5.80 -23.73
CA GLU A 546 19.82 4.91 -24.45
C GLU A 546 20.61 3.83 -25.23
N PRO A 547 20.37 2.53 -24.97
CA PRO A 547 21.03 1.48 -25.71
C PRO A 547 20.51 1.42 -27.15
N ARG A 548 21.34 0.87 -28.03
CA ARG A 548 20.92 0.59 -29.41
C ARG A 548 20.09 -0.70 -29.40
N PHE A 549 18.79 -0.56 -29.63
CA PHE A 549 17.84 -1.67 -29.79
C PHE A 549 17.82 -2.21 -31.22
#